data_AF-G4ABA3-F1
#
_entry.id   AF-G4ABA3-F1
#
_cell.length_a   1.000
_cell.length_b   1.000
_cell.length_c   1.000
_cell.angle_alpha   90.00
_cell.angle_beta   90.00
_cell.angle_gamma   90.00
#
_symmetry.space_group_name_H-M   'P 1'
#
loop_
_entity.id
_entity.type
_entity.pdbx_description
1 polymer ?
#
loop_
_entity_poly.entity_id
_entity_poly.type
_entity_poly.pdbx_seq_one_letter_code
_entity_poly.pdbx_strand_id
1 'polypeptide(L)'
;MIDLKSFCTLFWQRFNHNKLTQAAGYLTYSTMLAIVPLIMVVFSIFSAFPVFNEVTGALKAFIFTNFAPSAGDVVGQYIDEFVNNSKQMSAVGIISLIVVALMLINSIDRTLNGIWHDTSTRPIFTSFAIYWLILTLGPLLVGTSIAASSYVKTMFEHSAASSFGLKLLGFVPFLSTWFIFTVIYMVVPNKKVSIKHSAAGALIAAVFFTLGKQAFAWYIVTFPSYQLIYGAMATLPIMLLWIQLSWTFVLLGAQLAAVLAEVRSKKQINYQEVTVIALIQRVTQAKVEVGGEVVGQIGEGLLVLLGVEKDDDRQKADKLAEKVLNYRVFSDADNKMNLNVQQIDGELLVVSQFTLAADTQKGLRPSFSKGAPPPLANELYAYFVQKCGEKLKVECGRFAADMQVSLVNDGPVTFWLSC
;
A
#
# COMPACT_ATOMS: atom_id res chain seq x y z
N MET A 1 1.00 19.85 7.45
CA MET A 1 1.96 18.78 7.79
C MET A 1 1.31 18.03 8.95
N ILE A 2 1.17 16.70 8.93
CA ILE A 2 0.63 16.02 10.12
C ILE A 2 1.64 16.24 11.25
N ASP A 3 1.15 16.69 12.42
CA ASP A 3 2.00 16.86 13.58
C ASP A 3 2.61 15.51 14.00
N LEU A 4 3.85 15.55 14.50
CA LEU A 4 4.59 14.35 14.89
C LEU A 4 3.80 13.51 15.91
N LYS A 5 3.08 14.18 16.83
CA LYS A 5 2.22 13.51 17.81
C LYS A 5 1.10 12.72 17.14
N SER A 6 0.42 13.29 16.16
CA SER A 6 -0.64 12.60 15.42
C SER A 6 -0.09 11.43 14.59
N PHE A 7 1.10 11.59 14.00
CA PHE A 7 1.78 10.50 13.29
C PHE A 7 2.12 9.34 14.23
N CYS A 8 2.72 9.62 15.39
CA CYS A 8 3.05 8.61 16.40
C CYS A 8 1.81 7.89 16.93
N THR A 9 0.72 8.62 17.21
CA THR A 9 -0.54 8.02 17.64
C THR A 9 -1.09 7.08 16.56
N LEU A 10 -1.12 7.52 15.30
CA LEU A 10 -1.59 6.69 14.19
C LEU A 10 -0.70 5.45 14.02
N PHE A 11 0.62 5.63 14.06
CA PHE A 11 1.58 4.52 13.98
C PHE A 11 1.32 3.48 15.07
N TRP A 12 1.14 3.91 16.33
CA TRP A 12 0.90 2.99 17.44
C TRP A 12 -0.48 2.30 17.37
N GLN A 13 -1.52 3.05 16.97
CA GLN A 13 -2.84 2.47 16.71
C GLN A 13 -2.76 1.37 15.66
N ARG A 14 -2.08 1.64 14.54
CA ARG A 14 -1.90 0.66 13.47
C ARG A 14 -1.01 -0.50 13.88
N PHE A 15 0.03 -0.26 14.68
CA PHE A 15 0.90 -1.30 15.22
C PHE A 15 0.10 -2.33 16.03
N ASN A 16 -0.81 -1.85 16.90
CA ASN A 16 -1.67 -2.71 17.71
C ASN A 16 -2.75 -3.40 16.88
N HIS A 17 -3.36 -2.68 15.92
CA HIS A 17 -4.37 -3.25 15.03
C HIS A 17 -3.81 -4.39 14.17
N ASN A 18 -2.63 -4.18 13.58
CA ASN A 18 -1.93 -5.17 12.77
C ASN A 18 -1.22 -6.25 13.59
N LYS A 19 -1.27 -6.15 14.92
CA LYS A 19 -0.74 -7.17 15.85
C LYS A 19 0.71 -7.56 15.52
N LEU A 20 1.56 -6.57 15.23
CA LEU A 20 2.90 -6.81 14.64
C LEU A 20 3.75 -7.83 15.40
N THR A 21 3.73 -7.80 16.74
CA THR A 21 4.49 -8.77 17.56
C THR A 21 4.02 -10.21 17.34
N GLN A 22 2.71 -10.41 17.23
CA GLN A 22 2.09 -11.72 16.99
C GLN A 22 2.36 -12.15 15.54
N ALA A 23 2.29 -11.23 14.59
CA ALA A 23 2.64 -11.46 13.20
C ALA A 23 4.12 -11.89 13.04
N ALA A 24 5.05 -11.24 13.74
CA ALA A 24 6.45 -11.66 13.79
C ALA A 24 6.58 -13.08 14.34
N GLY A 25 5.90 -13.39 15.45
CA GLY A 25 5.85 -14.75 16.02
C GLY A 25 5.34 -15.81 15.05
N TYR A 26 4.24 -15.52 14.35
CA TYR A 26 3.67 -16.39 13.34
C TYR A 26 4.63 -16.64 12.16
N LEU A 27 5.29 -15.59 11.66
CA LEU A 27 6.28 -15.72 10.59
C LEU A 27 7.53 -16.47 11.04
N THR A 28 7.97 -16.29 12.28
CA THR A 28 9.08 -17.06 12.87
C THR A 28 8.76 -18.54 12.91
N TYR A 29 7.61 -18.91 13.46
CA TYR A 29 7.17 -20.31 13.50
C TYR A 29 7.05 -20.89 12.09
N SER A 30 6.40 -20.16 11.17
CA SER A 30 6.24 -20.58 9.78
C SER A 30 7.60 -20.78 9.09
N THR A 31 8.54 -19.85 9.30
CA THR A 31 9.89 -19.91 8.73
C THR A 31 10.64 -21.12 9.28
N MET A 32 10.56 -21.36 10.59
CA MET A 32 11.24 -22.48 11.23
C MET A 32 10.69 -23.83 10.75
N LEU A 33 9.38 -23.95 10.56
CA LEU A 33 8.76 -25.18 10.05
C LEU A 33 9.12 -25.42 8.57
N ALA A 34 9.21 -24.35 7.78
CA ALA A 34 9.43 -24.43 6.34
C ALA A 34 10.91 -24.39 5.92
N ILE A 35 11.86 -24.03 6.79
CA ILE A 35 13.28 -23.90 6.41
C ILE A 35 13.84 -25.22 5.89
N VAL A 36 13.57 -26.33 6.57
CA VAL A 36 14.02 -27.66 6.15
C VAL A 36 13.35 -28.05 4.83
N PRO A 37 12.01 -28.08 4.71
CA PRO A 37 11.34 -28.34 3.42
C PRO A 37 11.81 -27.47 2.26
N LEU A 38 12.06 -26.18 2.49
CA LEU A 38 12.52 -25.26 1.45
C LEU A 38 13.94 -25.61 0.97
N ILE A 39 14.86 -25.86 1.91
CA ILE A 39 16.21 -26.35 1.59
C ILE A 39 16.11 -27.67 0.81
N MET A 40 15.20 -28.56 1.22
CA MET A 40 14.99 -29.84 0.55
C MET A 40 14.47 -29.70 -0.87
N VAL A 41 13.52 -28.79 -1.11
CA VAL A 41 13.03 -28.52 -2.46
C VAL A 41 14.17 -28.01 -3.35
N VAL A 42 15.00 -27.08 -2.84
CA VAL A 42 16.16 -26.57 -3.58
C VAL A 42 17.14 -27.70 -3.93
N PHE A 43 17.54 -28.51 -2.95
CA PHE A 43 18.47 -29.63 -3.20
C PHE A 43 17.87 -30.72 -4.09
N SER A 44 16.58 -31.00 -3.98
CA SER A 44 15.88 -31.98 -4.83
C SER A 44 15.85 -31.52 -6.28
N ILE A 45 15.53 -30.24 -6.51
CA ILE A 45 15.53 -29.64 -7.86
C ILE A 45 16.95 -29.64 -8.43
N PHE A 46 17.96 -29.19 -7.68
CA PHE A 46 19.33 -29.14 -8.18
C PHE A 46 19.90 -30.54 -8.47
N SER A 47 19.59 -31.53 -7.65
CA SER A 47 20.04 -32.91 -7.87
C SER A 47 19.35 -33.59 -9.06
N ALA A 48 18.18 -33.10 -9.47
CA ALA A 48 17.45 -33.63 -10.63
C ALA A 48 18.09 -33.22 -11.98
N PHE A 49 18.87 -32.14 -12.02
CA PHE A 49 19.51 -31.66 -13.25
C PHE A 49 21.03 -31.59 -13.08
N PRO A 50 21.82 -32.37 -13.85
CA PRO A 50 23.28 -32.44 -13.70
C PRO A 50 24.01 -31.09 -13.80
N VAL A 51 23.41 -30.11 -14.51
CA VAL A 51 23.96 -28.76 -14.65
C VAL A 51 24.13 -28.02 -13.31
N PHE A 52 23.42 -28.42 -12.25
CA PHE A 52 23.50 -27.78 -10.93
C PHE A 52 24.43 -28.51 -9.94
N ASN A 53 25.22 -29.50 -10.38
CA ASN A 53 26.13 -30.23 -9.48
C ASN A 53 27.16 -29.31 -8.81
N GLU A 54 27.78 -28.39 -9.55
CA GLU A 54 28.73 -27.41 -9.00
C GLU A 54 28.04 -26.45 -8.02
N VAL A 55 26.83 -25.98 -8.37
CA VAL A 55 26.03 -25.08 -7.52
C VAL A 55 25.63 -25.77 -6.21
N THR A 56 25.31 -27.06 -6.27
CA THR A 56 25.00 -27.89 -5.10
C THR A 56 26.18 -27.97 -4.14
N GLY A 57 27.39 -28.19 -4.66
CA GLY A 57 28.62 -28.20 -3.87
C GLY A 57 28.91 -26.84 -3.22
N ALA A 58 28.79 -25.76 -3.99
CA ALA A 58 28.97 -24.39 -3.49
C ALA A 58 27.94 -24.02 -2.41
N LEU A 59 26.67 -24.42 -2.58
CA LEU A 59 25.61 -24.18 -1.61
C LEU A 59 25.84 -24.93 -0.30
N LYS A 60 26.27 -26.20 -0.36
CA LYS A 60 26.68 -26.98 0.82
C LYS A 60 27.81 -26.29 1.58
N ALA A 61 28.88 -25.92 0.87
CA ALA A 61 30.00 -25.21 1.46
C ALA A 61 29.57 -23.90 2.11
N PHE A 62 28.71 -23.12 1.45
CA PHE A 62 28.17 -21.87 2.00
C PHE A 62 27.39 -22.11 3.31
N ILE A 63 26.52 -23.13 3.36
CA ILE A 63 25.78 -23.49 4.58
C ILE A 63 26.72 -23.89 5.71
N PHE A 64 27.73 -24.73 5.43
CA PHE A 64 28.70 -25.16 6.45
C PHE A 64 29.51 -23.99 7.00
N THR A 65 30.05 -23.15 6.11
CA THR A 65 30.92 -22.04 6.51
C THR A 65 30.16 -20.95 7.26
N ASN A 66 28.89 -20.67 6.89
CA ASN A 66 28.17 -19.51 7.41
C ASN A 66 27.14 -19.82 8.50
N PHE A 67 26.53 -21.02 8.50
CA PHE A 67 25.42 -21.35 9.42
C PHE A 67 25.78 -22.35 10.51
N ALA A 68 26.62 -23.35 10.20
CA ALA A 68 26.91 -24.44 11.14
C ALA A 68 28.41 -24.79 11.25
N PRO A 69 29.32 -23.82 11.50
CA PRO A 69 30.76 -24.10 11.55
C PRO A 69 31.15 -25.09 12.67
N SER A 70 30.37 -25.17 13.76
CA SER A 70 30.58 -26.09 14.88
C SER A 70 29.82 -27.43 14.75
N ALA A 71 28.99 -27.59 13.72
CA ALA A 71 28.21 -28.80 13.46
C ALA A 71 28.29 -29.22 11.98
N GLY A 72 29.30 -28.75 11.26
CA GLY A 72 29.40 -28.83 9.79
C GLY A 72 29.41 -30.27 9.30
N ASP A 73 30.18 -31.13 9.95
CA ASP A 73 30.28 -32.55 9.59
C ASP A 73 28.94 -33.28 9.74
N VAL A 74 28.19 -32.97 10.80
CA VAL A 74 26.88 -33.58 11.09
C VAL A 74 25.81 -33.07 10.13
N VAL A 75 25.72 -31.75 9.93
CA VAL A 75 24.77 -31.14 8.99
C VAL A 75 25.06 -31.60 7.57
N GLY A 76 26.33 -31.77 7.20
CA GLY A 76 26.72 -32.22 5.88
C GLY A 76 26.34 -33.65 5.58
N GLN A 77 26.56 -34.54 6.54
CA GLN A 77 26.09 -35.92 6.45
C GLN A 77 24.57 -35.97 6.26
N TYR A 78 23.79 -35.18 7.00
CA TYR A 78 22.32 -35.15 6.81
C TYR A 78 21.89 -34.60 5.45
N ILE A 79 22.57 -33.57 4.92
CA ILE A 79 22.28 -33.06 3.57
C ILE A 79 22.66 -34.10 2.51
N ASP A 80 23.80 -34.75 2.63
CA ASP A 80 24.26 -35.80 1.70
C ASP A 80 23.34 -37.01 1.72
N GLU A 81 23.00 -37.50 2.92
CA GLU A 81 22.06 -38.58 3.14
C GLU A 81 20.69 -38.24 2.55
N PHE A 82 20.21 -37.01 2.76
CA PHE A 82 18.95 -36.59 2.16
C PHE A 82 19.01 -36.50 0.63
N VAL A 83 20.05 -35.90 0.04
CA VAL A 83 20.19 -35.81 -1.43
C VAL A 83 20.24 -37.22 -2.06
N ASN A 84 20.84 -38.18 -1.35
CA ASN A 84 20.84 -39.57 -1.79
C ASN A 84 19.46 -40.22 -1.63
N ASN A 85 18.77 -39.96 -0.51
CA ASN A 85 17.40 -40.44 -0.26
C ASN A 85 16.36 -39.77 -1.17
N SER A 86 16.58 -38.52 -1.59
CA SER A 86 15.66 -37.77 -2.44
C SER A 86 15.58 -38.37 -3.85
N LYS A 87 16.63 -39.07 -4.30
CA LYS A 87 16.59 -39.87 -5.54
C LYS A 87 15.58 -41.03 -5.48
N GLN A 88 15.22 -41.48 -4.27
CA GLN A 88 14.26 -42.55 -4.02
C GLN A 88 12.91 -42.02 -3.51
N MET A 89 12.76 -40.70 -3.33
CA MET A 89 11.52 -40.11 -2.82
C MET A 89 10.37 -40.30 -3.82
N SER A 90 9.20 -40.64 -3.31
CA SER A 90 7.98 -40.66 -4.12
C SER A 90 7.64 -39.24 -4.60
N ALA A 91 6.98 -39.13 -5.75
CA ALA A 91 6.47 -37.85 -6.26
C ALA A 91 5.58 -37.14 -5.23
N VAL A 92 4.85 -37.89 -4.40
CA VAL A 92 4.01 -37.37 -3.31
C VAL A 92 4.85 -36.64 -2.26
N GLY A 93 6.01 -37.17 -1.89
CA GLY A 93 6.91 -36.51 -0.93
C GLY A 93 7.41 -35.17 -1.48
N ILE A 94 7.83 -35.13 -2.75
CA ILE A 94 8.36 -33.92 -3.37
C ILE A 94 7.26 -32.84 -3.44
N ILE A 95 6.06 -33.22 -3.87
CA ILE A 95 4.90 -32.33 -3.91
C ILE A 95 4.58 -31.79 -2.50
N SER A 96 4.61 -32.64 -1.47
CA SER A 96 4.35 -32.22 -0.09
C SER A 96 5.34 -31.15 0.39
N LEU A 97 6.64 -31.31 0.09
CA LEU A 97 7.66 -30.32 0.45
C LEU A 97 7.46 -28.99 -0.30
N ILE A 98 7.12 -29.05 -1.59
CA ILE A 98 6.79 -27.86 -2.39
C ILE A 98 5.58 -27.13 -1.79
N VAL A 99 4.53 -27.85 -1.40
CA VAL A 99 3.36 -27.26 -0.75
C VAL A 99 3.75 -26.52 0.53
N VAL A 100 4.58 -27.12 1.40
CA VAL A 100 5.04 -26.46 2.63
C VAL A 100 5.86 -25.20 2.34
N ALA A 101 6.74 -25.23 1.33
CA ALA A 101 7.49 -24.04 0.90
C ALA A 101 6.56 -22.93 0.36
N LEU A 102 5.54 -23.29 -0.43
CA LEU A 102 4.53 -22.36 -0.92
C LEU A 102 3.65 -21.81 0.21
N MET A 103 3.37 -22.61 1.25
CA MET A 103 2.65 -22.14 2.44
C MET A 103 3.42 -21.04 3.18
N LEU A 104 4.74 -21.17 3.34
CA LEU A 104 5.57 -20.10 3.92
C LEU A 104 5.45 -18.81 3.11
N ILE A 105 5.58 -18.91 1.79
CA ILE A 105 5.45 -17.75 0.89
C ILE A 105 4.09 -17.09 1.09
N ASN A 106 3.01 -17.87 1.10
CA ASN A 106 1.66 -17.36 1.34
C ASN A 106 1.50 -16.74 2.75
N SER A 107 2.15 -17.27 3.79
CA SER A 107 2.18 -16.68 5.12
C SER A 107 2.82 -15.29 5.10
N ILE A 108 4.00 -15.16 4.48
CA ILE A 108 4.71 -13.88 4.34
C ILE A 108 3.85 -12.88 3.54
N ASP A 109 3.24 -13.35 2.45
CA ASP A 109 2.36 -12.59 1.58
C ASP A 109 1.19 -11.95 2.32
N ARG A 110 0.43 -12.79 3.04
CA ARG A 110 -0.75 -12.35 3.78
C ARG A 110 -0.37 -11.40 4.90
N THR A 111 0.71 -11.70 5.63
CA THR A 111 1.16 -10.83 6.72
C THR A 111 1.60 -9.46 6.22
N LEU A 112 2.41 -9.40 5.14
CA LEU A 112 2.84 -8.12 4.58
C LEU A 112 1.66 -7.36 3.97
N ASN A 113 0.81 -7.99 3.16
CA ASN A 113 -0.37 -7.32 2.57
C ASN A 113 -1.36 -6.83 3.63
N GLY A 114 -1.52 -7.56 4.73
CA GLY A 114 -2.34 -7.16 5.87
C GLY A 114 -1.94 -5.81 6.47
N ILE A 115 -0.65 -5.46 6.46
CA ILE A 115 -0.17 -4.15 6.94
C ILE A 115 -0.77 -2.99 6.15
N TRP A 116 -0.92 -3.17 4.83
CA TRP A 116 -1.49 -2.16 3.94
C TRP A 116 -3.03 -2.21 3.86
N HIS A 117 -3.68 -3.08 4.65
CA HIS A 117 -5.12 -3.34 4.70
C HIS A 117 -5.74 -3.66 3.33
N ASP A 118 -4.96 -4.27 2.45
CA ASP A 118 -5.45 -4.76 1.17
C ASP A 118 -5.81 -6.24 1.31
N THR A 119 -7.06 -6.58 0.99
CA THR A 119 -7.58 -7.96 1.05
C THR A 119 -7.50 -8.67 -0.30
N SER A 120 -7.00 -8.00 -1.34
CA SER A 120 -6.83 -8.59 -2.67
C SER A 120 -5.82 -9.74 -2.61
N THR A 121 -6.21 -10.90 -3.13
CA THR A 121 -5.31 -12.05 -3.28
C THR A 121 -4.64 -11.98 -4.64
N ARG A 122 -3.34 -12.28 -4.68
CA ARG A 122 -2.61 -12.46 -5.94
C ARG A 122 -2.44 -13.94 -6.25
N PRO A 123 -2.30 -14.31 -7.53
CA PRO A 123 -2.02 -15.69 -7.92
C PRO A 123 -0.74 -16.20 -7.24
N ILE A 124 -0.75 -17.45 -6.77
CA ILE A 124 0.36 -18.03 -6.00
C ILE A 124 1.69 -18.04 -6.77
N PHE A 125 1.63 -18.20 -8.09
CA PHE A 125 2.81 -18.16 -8.97
C PHE A 125 3.41 -16.76 -9.10
N THR A 126 2.59 -15.71 -9.05
CA THR A 126 3.07 -14.32 -9.04
C THR A 126 3.79 -14.01 -7.74
N SER A 127 3.22 -14.42 -6.60
CA SER A 127 3.91 -14.34 -5.30
C SER A 127 5.23 -15.09 -5.38
N PHE A 128 5.21 -16.35 -5.81
CA PHE A 128 6.43 -17.16 -5.94
C PHE A 128 7.51 -16.45 -6.74
N ALA A 129 7.19 -15.90 -7.92
CA ALA A 129 8.17 -15.17 -8.75
C ALA A 129 8.76 -13.94 -8.05
N ILE A 130 7.95 -13.15 -7.34
CA ILE A 130 8.41 -11.97 -6.59
C ILE A 130 9.36 -12.39 -5.45
N TYR A 131 8.97 -13.38 -4.66
CA TYR A 131 9.83 -13.85 -3.55
C TYR A 131 11.06 -14.59 -4.04
N TRP A 132 10.99 -15.29 -5.17
CA TRP A 132 12.14 -15.91 -5.83
C TRP A 132 13.15 -14.86 -6.29
N LEU A 133 12.68 -13.77 -6.88
CA LEU A 133 13.53 -12.63 -7.25
C LEU A 133 14.22 -12.07 -6.01
N ILE A 134 13.50 -11.87 -4.91
CA ILE A 134 14.08 -11.36 -3.65
C ILE A 134 15.09 -12.36 -3.07
N LEU A 135 14.77 -13.65 -3.07
CA LEU A 135 15.59 -14.73 -2.52
C LEU A 135 16.91 -14.89 -3.29
N THR A 136 16.90 -14.64 -4.60
CA THR A 136 18.10 -14.74 -5.46
C THR A 136 18.89 -13.43 -5.48
N LEU A 137 18.19 -12.30 -5.66
CA LEU A 137 18.80 -10.98 -5.74
C LEU A 137 19.41 -10.54 -4.41
N GLY A 138 18.79 -10.88 -3.28
CA GLY A 138 19.25 -10.48 -1.95
C GLY A 138 20.67 -10.97 -1.62
N PRO A 139 20.91 -12.29 -1.57
CA PRO A 139 22.24 -12.86 -1.34
C PRO A 139 23.26 -12.43 -2.39
N LEU A 140 22.85 -12.32 -3.67
CA LEU A 140 23.74 -11.85 -4.73
C LEU A 140 24.20 -10.41 -4.48
N LEU A 141 23.27 -9.50 -4.16
CA LEU A 141 23.59 -8.10 -3.85
C LEU A 141 24.47 -7.98 -2.61
N VAL A 142 24.19 -8.73 -1.54
CA VAL A 142 24.99 -8.70 -0.32
C VAL A 142 26.38 -9.29 -0.56
N GLY A 143 26.46 -10.44 -1.23
CA GLY A 143 27.72 -11.11 -1.54
C GLY A 143 28.62 -10.28 -2.44
N THR A 144 28.05 -9.70 -3.51
CA THR A 144 28.78 -8.76 -4.38
C THR A 144 29.17 -7.48 -3.64
N SER A 145 28.32 -6.96 -2.75
CA SER A 145 28.65 -5.80 -1.91
C SER A 145 29.84 -6.06 -1.00
N ILE A 146 29.93 -7.24 -0.37
CA ILE A 146 31.05 -7.63 0.48
C ILE A 146 32.32 -7.82 -0.36
N ALA A 147 32.23 -8.54 -1.48
CA ALA A 147 33.37 -8.78 -2.37
C ALA A 147 33.94 -7.48 -2.95
N ALA A 148 33.07 -6.60 -3.45
CA ALA A 148 33.45 -5.27 -3.94
C ALA A 148 34.07 -4.42 -2.83
N SER A 149 33.48 -4.45 -1.62
CA SER A 149 34.03 -3.71 -0.48
C SER A 149 35.41 -4.23 -0.08
N SER A 150 35.62 -5.55 -0.10
CA SER A 150 36.91 -6.17 0.21
C SER A 150 37.97 -5.83 -0.84
N TYR A 151 37.64 -5.97 -2.12
CA TYR A 151 38.56 -5.70 -3.24
C TYR A 151 39.00 -4.23 -3.29
N VAL A 152 38.06 -3.30 -3.11
CA VAL A 152 38.39 -1.87 -3.10
C VAL A 152 39.17 -1.51 -1.83
N LYS A 153 38.87 -2.12 -0.68
CA LYS A 153 39.66 -1.92 0.54
C LYS A 153 41.14 -2.32 0.33
N THR A 154 41.42 -3.48 -0.24
CA THR A 154 42.80 -3.94 -0.47
C THR A 154 43.56 -3.07 -1.48
N MET A 155 42.87 -2.53 -2.50
CA MET A 155 43.44 -1.56 -3.44
C MET A 155 43.77 -0.21 -2.79
N PHE A 156 42.90 0.26 -1.90
CA PHE A 156 43.05 1.54 -1.22
C PHE A 156 44.01 1.49 -0.03
N GLU A 157 44.30 0.31 0.52
CA GLU A 157 45.36 0.11 1.52
C GLU A 157 46.77 0.23 0.92
N HIS A 158 46.94 -0.03 -0.38
CA HIS A 158 48.24 0.09 -1.08
C HIS A 158 48.47 1.46 -1.72
N SER A 159 47.46 2.33 -1.76
CA SER A 159 47.57 3.71 -2.24
C SER A 159 47.45 4.67 -1.06
N ALA A 160 48.03 5.87 -1.14
CA ALA A 160 47.91 6.91 -0.10
C ALA A 160 46.50 7.54 -0.11
N ALA A 161 45.46 6.72 -0.13
CA ALA A 161 44.10 7.16 -0.30
C ALA A 161 43.55 7.77 1.00
N SER A 162 42.72 8.81 0.84
CA SER A 162 42.10 9.50 1.96
C SER A 162 41.23 8.56 2.82
N SER A 163 41.32 8.72 4.15
CA SER A 163 40.54 7.95 5.14
C SER A 163 39.02 8.03 4.94
N PHE A 164 38.55 9.03 4.18
CA PHE A 164 37.16 9.23 3.83
C PHE A 164 36.62 8.15 2.87
N GLY A 165 37.39 7.75 1.84
CA GLY A 165 36.95 6.73 0.88
C GLY A 165 36.74 5.35 1.52
N LEU A 166 37.66 4.96 2.40
CA LEU A 166 37.57 3.72 3.17
C LEU A 166 36.37 3.72 4.14
N LYS A 167 36.03 4.87 4.74
CA LYS A 167 34.83 5.00 5.58
C LYS A 167 33.54 4.87 4.77
N LEU A 168 33.49 5.45 3.56
CA LEU A 168 32.32 5.35 2.68
C LEU A 168 32.04 3.90 2.27
N LEU A 169 33.10 3.12 2.04
CA LEU A 169 32.99 1.70 1.71
C LEU A 169 32.30 0.87 2.78
N GLY A 170 32.50 1.21 4.06
CA GLY A 170 31.83 0.56 5.19
C GLY A 170 30.30 0.66 5.15
N PHE A 171 29.75 1.65 4.42
CA PHE A 171 28.30 1.83 4.26
C PHE A 171 27.69 1.00 3.12
N VAL A 172 28.50 0.42 2.21
CA VAL A 172 27.98 -0.31 1.05
C VAL A 172 27.07 -1.49 1.44
N PRO A 173 27.41 -2.36 2.42
CA PRO A 173 26.51 -3.43 2.87
C PRO A 173 25.20 -2.91 3.48
N PHE A 174 25.26 -1.76 4.16
CA PHE A 174 24.06 -1.10 4.71
C PHE A 174 23.15 -0.60 3.58
N LEU A 175 23.73 0.08 2.58
CA LEU A 175 22.99 0.56 1.41
C LEU A 175 22.35 -0.58 0.62
N SER A 176 23.04 -1.71 0.46
CA SER A 176 22.47 -2.91 -0.16
C SER A 176 21.27 -3.44 0.63
N THR A 177 21.36 -3.48 1.96
CA THR A 177 20.26 -3.92 2.84
C THR A 177 19.06 -2.97 2.73
N TRP A 178 19.33 -1.66 2.77
CA TRP A 178 18.32 -0.62 2.59
C TRP A 178 17.63 -0.71 1.23
N PHE A 179 18.39 -0.96 0.17
CA PHE A 179 17.86 -1.15 -1.17
C PHE A 179 16.96 -2.38 -1.25
N ILE A 180 17.38 -3.53 -0.71
CA ILE A 180 16.58 -4.76 -0.68
C ILE A 180 15.24 -4.53 0.04
N PHE A 181 15.24 -3.91 1.23
CA PHE A 181 13.98 -3.61 1.93
C PHE A 181 13.11 -2.61 1.17
N THR A 182 13.72 -1.66 0.46
CA THR A 182 12.97 -0.71 -0.40
C THR A 182 12.23 -1.46 -1.50
N VAL A 183 12.90 -2.41 -2.18
CA VAL A 183 12.28 -3.25 -3.21
C VAL A 183 11.16 -4.09 -2.61
N ILE A 184 11.38 -4.73 -1.46
CA ILE A 184 10.36 -5.53 -0.77
C ILE A 184 9.11 -4.69 -0.48
N TYR A 185 9.26 -3.52 0.14
CA TYR A 185 8.11 -2.65 0.49
C TYR A 185 7.48 -1.93 -0.70
N MET A 186 8.08 -2.03 -1.88
CA MET A 186 7.53 -1.47 -3.12
C MET A 186 6.79 -2.53 -3.93
N VAL A 187 7.34 -3.75 -4.01
CA VAL A 187 6.87 -4.81 -4.91
C VAL A 187 5.94 -5.79 -4.21
N VAL A 188 6.18 -6.08 -2.92
CA VAL A 188 5.37 -7.06 -2.19
C VAL A 188 3.95 -6.57 -1.88
N PRO A 189 3.64 -5.31 -1.58
CA PRO A 189 2.24 -4.92 -1.39
C PRO A 189 1.42 -5.06 -2.68
N ASN A 190 0.18 -5.58 -2.61
CA ASN A 190 -0.75 -5.70 -3.74
C ASN A 190 -1.32 -4.36 -4.24
N LYS A 191 -0.80 -3.25 -3.72
CA LYS A 191 -1.14 -1.89 -4.14
C LYS A 191 0.12 -1.11 -4.48
N LYS A 192 -0.02 -0.13 -5.36
CA LYS A 192 1.09 0.75 -5.74
C LYS A 192 1.54 1.59 -4.54
N VAL A 193 2.72 1.29 -4.00
CA VAL A 193 3.37 2.09 -2.94
C VAL A 193 4.47 2.94 -3.57
N SER A 194 4.49 4.24 -3.27
CA SER A 194 5.53 5.11 -3.83
C SER A 194 6.90 4.79 -3.24
N ILE A 195 7.94 4.83 -4.07
CA ILE A 195 9.33 4.56 -3.67
C ILE A 195 9.80 5.42 -2.48
N LYS A 196 9.31 6.66 -2.35
CA LYS A 196 9.68 7.55 -1.23
C LYS A 196 9.21 7.01 0.12
N HIS A 197 8.01 6.43 0.19
CA HIS A 197 7.47 5.84 1.41
C HIS A 197 8.12 4.50 1.73
N SER A 198 8.32 3.67 0.69
CA SER A 198 9.02 2.39 0.81
C SER A 198 10.46 2.59 1.29
N ALA A 199 11.20 3.56 0.73
CA ALA A 199 12.57 3.87 1.10
C ALA A 199 12.69 4.42 2.52
N ALA A 200 11.74 5.25 2.97
CA ALA A 200 11.71 5.75 4.34
C ALA A 200 11.44 4.63 5.36
N GLY A 201 10.48 3.74 5.09
CA GLY A 201 10.25 2.55 5.91
C GLY A 201 11.44 1.59 5.92
N ALA A 202 12.03 1.36 4.74
CA ALA A 202 13.21 0.52 4.56
C ALA A 202 14.43 1.04 5.30
N LEU A 203 14.58 2.35 5.44
CA LEU A 203 15.69 2.94 6.18
C LEU A 203 15.65 2.52 7.64
N ILE A 204 14.47 2.61 8.27
CA ILE A 204 14.26 2.19 9.65
C ILE A 204 14.48 0.67 9.80
N ALA A 205 13.95 -0.14 8.87
CA ALA A 205 14.22 -1.58 8.87
C ALA A 205 15.72 -1.89 8.75
N ALA A 206 16.43 -1.24 7.83
CA ALA A 206 17.87 -1.47 7.62
C ALA A 206 18.71 -1.05 8.82
N VAL A 207 18.36 0.06 9.49
CA VAL A 207 19.01 0.50 10.73
C VAL A 207 18.79 -0.54 11.83
N PHE A 208 17.55 -0.92 12.12
CA PHE A 208 17.26 -1.92 13.15
C PHE A 208 17.86 -3.28 12.83
N PHE A 209 17.86 -3.71 11.56
CA PHE A 209 18.45 -4.97 11.15
C PHE A 209 19.98 -4.97 11.30
N THR A 210 20.63 -3.86 10.96
CA THR A 210 22.09 -3.71 11.10
C THR A 210 22.52 -3.64 12.56
N LEU A 211 21.87 -2.79 13.35
CA LEU A 211 22.13 -2.68 14.78
C LEU A 211 21.76 -3.97 15.51
N GLY A 212 20.63 -4.58 15.14
CA GLY A 212 20.17 -5.86 15.69
C GLY A 212 21.17 -6.97 15.44
N LYS A 213 21.76 -7.05 14.24
CA LYS A 213 22.83 -8.01 13.92
C LYS A 213 24.06 -7.80 14.79
N GLN A 214 24.50 -6.55 14.96
CA GLN A 214 25.65 -6.22 15.81
C GLN A 214 25.38 -6.55 17.28
N ALA A 215 24.21 -6.15 17.78
CA ALA A 215 23.79 -6.43 19.16
C ALA A 215 23.63 -7.94 19.41
N PHE A 216 23.10 -8.68 18.44
CA PHE A 216 22.93 -10.13 18.54
C PHE A 216 24.27 -10.87 18.54
N ALA A 217 25.20 -10.49 17.65
CA ALA A 217 26.55 -11.02 17.64
C ALA A 217 27.28 -10.73 18.96
N TRP A 218 27.18 -9.48 19.44
CA TRP A 218 27.74 -9.09 20.74
C TRP A 218 27.15 -9.90 21.89
N TYR A 219 25.83 -10.12 21.91
CA TYR A 219 25.14 -10.89 22.93
C TYR A 219 25.63 -12.35 22.98
N ILE A 220 25.73 -13.02 21.83
CA ILE A 220 26.19 -14.43 21.77
C ILE A 220 27.63 -14.56 22.30
N VAL A 221 28.51 -13.63 21.91
CA VAL A 221 29.93 -13.67 22.32
C VAL A 221 30.09 -13.33 23.80
N THR A 222 29.32 -12.37 24.31
CA THR A 222 29.44 -11.87 25.70
C THR A 222 28.76 -12.79 26.71
N PHE A 223 27.63 -13.39 26.35
CA PHE A 223 26.81 -14.21 27.24
C PHE A 223 26.63 -15.65 26.72
N PRO A 224 27.70 -16.47 26.71
CA PRO A 224 27.63 -17.85 26.24
C PRO A 224 26.90 -18.79 27.21
N SER A 225 26.30 -18.28 28.29
CA SER A 225 25.59 -19.07 29.32
C SER A 225 24.57 -20.04 28.72
N TYR A 226 23.88 -19.64 27.66
CA TYR A 226 22.91 -20.52 26.99
C TYR A 226 23.60 -21.69 26.27
N GLN A 227 24.76 -21.46 25.65
CA GLN A 227 25.57 -22.50 25.04
C GLN A 227 26.22 -23.40 26.11
N LEU A 228 26.59 -22.85 27.27
CA LEU A 228 27.15 -23.62 28.38
C LEU A 228 26.13 -24.59 29.00
N ILE A 229 24.85 -24.20 29.09
CA ILE A 229 23.79 -25.04 29.66
C ILE A 229 23.29 -26.08 28.66
N TYR A 230 23.05 -25.68 27.40
CA TYR A 230 22.37 -26.52 26.40
C TYR A 230 23.31 -27.11 25.33
N GLY A 231 24.60 -26.77 25.32
CA GLY A 231 25.56 -27.23 24.32
C GLY A 231 25.11 -26.91 22.90
N ALA A 232 25.26 -27.87 21.98
CA ALA A 232 24.84 -27.74 20.58
C ALA A 232 23.33 -27.43 20.42
N MET A 233 22.49 -27.85 21.38
CA MET A 233 21.04 -27.62 21.34
C MET A 233 20.67 -26.15 21.53
N ALA A 234 21.58 -25.31 22.05
CA ALA A 234 21.37 -23.86 22.15
C ALA A 234 21.18 -23.17 20.78
N THR A 235 21.68 -23.79 19.70
CA THR A 235 21.59 -23.26 18.33
C THR A 235 20.14 -23.01 17.91
N LEU A 236 19.22 -23.91 18.24
CA LEU A 236 17.82 -23.81 17.85
C LEU A 236 17.10 -22.61 18.50
N PRO A 237 17.08 -22.45 19.84
CA PRO A 237 16.52 -21.26 20.48
C PRO A 237 17.19 -19.95 20.06
N ILE A 238 18.52 -19.95 19.88
CA ILE A 238 19.27 -18.77 19.43
C ILE A 238 18.84 -18.37 18.01
N MET A 239 18.73 -19.33 17.10
CA MET A 239 18.26 -19.10 15.74
C MET A 239 16.80 -18.61 15.73
N LEU A 240 15.93 -19.20 16.57
CA LEU A 240 14.54 -18.78 16.69
C LEU A 240 14.43 -17.32 17.15
N LEU A 241 15.22 -16.93 18.15
CA LEU A 241 15.29 -15.54 18.62
C LEU A 241 15.77 -14.60 17.49
N TRP A 242 16.78 -15.00 16.72
CA TRP A 242 17.27 -14.21 15.60
C TRP A 242 16.23 -14.01 14.51
N ILE A 243 15.52 -15.07 14.13
CA ILE A 243 14.44 -15.02 13.13
C ILE A 243 13.31 -14.11 13.64
N GLN A 244 12.95 -14.22 14.93
CA GLN A 244 11.95 -13.35 15.56
C GLN A 244 12.32 -11.87 15.51
N LEU A 245 13.55 -11.53 15.88
CA LEU A 245 14.04 -10.16 15.80
C LEU A 245 14.06 -9.66 14.36
N SER A 246 14.53 -10.50 13.42
CA SER A 246 14.56 -10.18 12.00
C SER A 246 13.18 -9.84 11.45
N TRP A 247 12.17 -10.68 11.72
CA TRP A 247 10.79 -10.39 11.32
C TRP A 247 10.24 -9.13 11.99
N THR A 248 10.57 -8.90 13.26
CA THR A 248 10.14 -7.68 13.96
C THR A 248 10.67 -6.43 13.27
N PHE A 249 11.94 -6.39 12.88
CA PHE A 249 12.55 -5.26 12.18
C PHE A 249 11.93 -5.06 10.79
N VAL A 250 11.72 -6.14 10.05
CA VAL A 250 11.10 -6.10 8.71
C VAL A 250 9.66 -5.61 8.77
N LEU A 251 8.86 -6.09 9.73
CA LEU A 251 7.46 -5.68 9.83
C LEU A 251 7.35 -4.24 10.35
N LEU A 252 8.23 -3.80 11.25
CA LEU A 252 8.24 -2.42 11.74
C LEU A 252 8.52 -1.41 10.62
N GLY A 253 9.47 -1.70 9.73
CA GLY A 253 9.71 -0.85 8.55
C GLY A 253 8.55 -0.84 7.56
N ALA A 254 7.92 -2.00 7.33
CA ALA A 254 6.73 -2.11 6.49
C ALA A 254 5.56 -1.28 7.05
N GLN A 255 5.34 -1.35 8.36
CA GLN A 255 4.33 -0.56 9.08
C GLN A 255 4.56 0.93 8.89
N LEU A 256 5.82 1.39 8.99
CA LEU A 256 6.17 2.79 8.77
C LEU A 256 5.90 3.23 7.33
N ALA A 257 6.30 2.42 6.35
CA ALA A 257 6.03 2.68 4.94
C ALA A 257 4.52 2.79 4.66
N ALA A 258 3.73 1.90 5.27
CA ALA A 258 2.28 1.90 5.13
C ALA A 258 1.61 3.13 5.74
N VAL A 259 2.02 3.54 6.96
CA VAL A 259 1.47 4.73 7.61
C VAL A 259 1.85 6.00 6.85
N LEU A 260 3.09 6.10 6.35
CA LEU A 260 3.52 7.23 5.53
C LEU A 260 2.70 7.34 4.23
N ALA A 261 2.40 6.21 3.60
CA ALA A 261 1.53 6.16 2.43
C ALA A 261 0.08 6.56 2.77
N GLU A 262 -0.46 6.09 3.92
CA GLU A 262 -1.81 6.45 4.39
C GLU A 262 -1.94 7.95 4.67
N VAL A 263 -0.97 8.54 5.37
CA VAL A 263 -0.95 9.97 5.71
C VAL A 263 -0.97 10.84 4.46
N ARG A 264 -0.20 10.47 3.42
CA ARG A 264 -0.21 11.18 2.15
C ARG A 264 -1.53 11.02 1.41
N SER A 265 -2.09 9.81 1.39
CA SER A 265 -3.39 9.54 0.78
C SER A 265 -4.51 10.34 1.45
N LYS A 266 -4.59 10.33 2.79
CA LYS A 266 -5.53 11.17 3.55
C LYS A 266 -5.34 12.66 3.32
N LYS A 267 -4.09 13.13 3.17
CA LYS A 267 -3.83 14.52 2.79
C LYS A 267 -4.39 14.78 1.38
N GLN A 268 -4.14 13.91 0.41
CA GLN A 268 -4.64 14.09 -0.95
C GLN A 268 -6.17 14.04 -1.03
N ILE A 269 -6.82 13.19 -0.22
CA ILE A 269 -8.28 13.16 -0.04
C ILE A 269 -8.76 14.45 0.64
N ASN A 270 -8.14 14.93 1.72
CA ASN A 270 -8.53 16.18 2.38
C ASN A 270 -8.33 17.44 1.52
N TYR A 271 -7.41 17.42 0.54
CA TYR A 271 -7.29 18.50 -0.46
C TYR A 271 -8.27 18.35 -1.64
N GLN A 272 -8.88 17.17 -1.79
CA GLN A 272 -9.95 16.90 -2.76
C GLN A 272 -11.36 16.86 -2.14
N GLU A 273 -11.48 16.95 -0.81
CA GLU A 273 -12.73 17.01 -0.03
C GLU A 273 -13.11 18.45 0.35
N VAL A 274 -12.76 19.43 -0.48
CA VAL A 274 -13.40 20.74 -0.40
C VAL A 274 -13.92 21.07 -1.78
N THR A 275 -15.22 20.97 -1.95
CA THR A 275 -15.84 20.86 -3.28
C THR A 275 -17.17 21.60 -3.32
N VAL A 276 -17.42 22.29 -4.43
CA VAL A 276 -18.78 22.64 -4.82
C VAL A 276 -19.51 21.32 -5.12
N ILE A 277 -20.72 21.17 -4.60
CA ILE A 277 -21.53 19.96 -4.70
C ILE A 277 -22.70 20.22 -5.64
N ALA A 278 -22.93 19.33 -6.59
CA ALA A 278 -24.16 19.27 -7.39
C ALA A 278 -24.83 17.91 -7.23
N LEU A 279 -26.00 17.88 -6.58
CA LEU A 279 -26.89 16.73 -6.64
C LEU A 279 -27.80 16.91 -7.86
N ILE A 280 -27.54 16.14 -8.91
CA ILE A 280 -28.27 16.23 -10.18
C ILE A 280 -29.34 15.15 -10.27
N GLN A 281 -30.48 15.49 -10.87
CA GLN A 281 -31.58 14.59 -11.13
C GLN A 281 -32.03 14.74 -12.58
N ARG A 282 -32.16 13.62 -13.31
CA ARG A 282 -32.72 13.62 -14.66
C ARG A 282 -34.22 13.83 -14.58
N VAL A 283 -34.75 14.79 -15.33
CA VAL A 283 -36.16 15.18 -15.24
C VAL A 283 -36.80 15.24 -16.62
N THR A 284 -38.06 14.83 -16.71
CA THR A 284 -38.92 15.16 -17.86
C THR A 284 -39.53 16.55 -17.75
N GLN A 285 -39.68 17.06 -16.52
CA GLN A 285 -40.10 18.41 -16.20
C GLN A 285 -39.68 18.77 -14.78
N ALA A 286 -39.33 20.03 -14.55
CA ALA A 286 -39.12 20.58 -13.21
C ALA A 286 -39.46 22.08 -13.16
N LYS A 287 -39.97 22.53 -12.02
CA LYS A 287 -40.26 23.95 -11.75
C LYS A 287 -39.97 24.32 -10.32
N VAL A 288 -39.75 25.61 -10.09
CA VAL A 288 -39.60 26.19 -8.76
C VAL A 288 -40.57 27.34 -8.55
N GLU A 289 -41.27 27.31 -7.42
CA GLU A 289 -42.26 28.30 -7.02
C GLU A 289 -41.83 29.01 -5.74
N VAL A 290 -42.07 30.31 -5.66
CA VAL A 290 -41.84 31.15 -4.46
C VAL A 290 -43.11 31.93 -4.20
N GLY A 291 -43.76 31.69 -3.04
CA GLY A 291 -45.04 32.34 -2.73
C GLY A 291 -46.17 32.01 -3.71
N GLY A 292 -46.11 30.85 -4.37
CA GLY A 292 -47.09 30.41 -5.37
C GLY A 292 -46.83 30.89 -6.80
N GLU A 293 -45.81 31.72 -7.03
CA GLU A 293 -45.41 32.18 -8.38
C GLU A 293 -44.25 31.34 -8.91
N VAL A 294 -44.34 30.91 -10.18
CA VAL A 294 -43.26 30.18 -10.86
C VAL A 294 -42.13 31.15 -11.18
N VAL A 295 -40.95 30.91 -10.62
CA VAL A 295 -39.74 31.75 -10.85
C VAL A 295 -38.74 31.11 -11.81
N GLY A 296 -38.89 29.82 -12.11
CA GLY A 296 -38.09 29.08 -13.09
C GLY A 296 -38.74 27.73 -13.42
N GLN A 297 -38.71 27.34 -14.70
CA GLN A 297 -39.31 26.09 -15.16
C GLN A 297 -38.61 25.54 -16.41
N ILE A 298 -38.33 24.25 -16.39
CA ILE A 298 -37.74 23.50 -17.51
C ILE A 298 -38.60 22.33 -17.97
N GLY A 299 -38.39 21.95 -19.23
CA GLY A 299 -38.84 20.67 -19.80
C GLY A 299 -37.87 19.52 -19.47
N GLU A 300 -37.54 18.73 -20.49
CA GLU A 300 -36.57 17.64 -20.37
C GLU A 300 -35.16 18.18 -20.08
N GLY A 301 -34.48 17.64 -19.08
CA GLY A 301 -33.19 18.18 -18.65
C GLY A 301 -32.70 17.67 -17.30
N LEU A 302 -31.92 18.51 -16.60
CA LEU A 302 -31.46 18.22 -15.24
C LEU A 302 -31.93 19.27 -14.24
N LEU A 303 -32.49 18.81 -13.12
CA LEU A 303 -32.54 19.59 -11.89
C LEU A 303 -31.18 19.48 -11.19
N VAL A 304 -30.57 20.62 -10.89
CA VAL A 304 -29.28 20.72 -10.20
C VAL A 304 -29.48 21.40 -8.85
N LEU A 305 -29.40 20.62 -7.78
CA LEU A 305 -29.31 21.16 -6.42
C LEU A 305 -27.85 21.47 -6.11
N LEU A 306 -27.51 22.76 -5.97
CA LEU A 306 -26.14 23.24 -5.84
C LEU A 306 -25.82 23.61 -4.37
N GLY A 307 -24.84 22.93 -3.79
CA GLY A 307 -24.28 23.25 -2.47
C GLY A 307 -22.89 23.87 -2.61
N VAL A 308 -22.65 24.98 -1.90
CA VAL A 308 -21.36 25.69 -1.89
C VAL A 308 -20.71 25.54 -0.51
N GLU A 309 -19.43 25.18 -0.48
CA GLU A 309 -18.60 25.05 0.72
C GLU A 309 -17.69 26.27 0.94
N LYS A 310 -17.25 26.46 2.18
CA LYS A 310 -16.53 27.66 2.65
C LYS A 310 -15.23 28.00 1.91
N ASP A 311 -14.54 27.01 1.34
CA ASP A 311 -13.27 27.21 0.62
C ASP A 311 -13.45 26.95 -0.89
N ASP A 312 -14.68 27.09 -1.40
CA ASP A 312 -14.92 27.05 -2.83
C ASP A 312 -14.51 28.34 -3.53
N ASP A 313 -14.20 28.20 -4.82
CA ASP A 313 -13.79 29.28 -5.69
C ASP A 313 -14.36 29.08 -7.11
N ARG A 314 -14.11 30.06 -7.98
CA ARG A 314 -14.58 30.03 -9.37
C ARG A 314 -13.99 28.88 -10.18
N GLN A 315 -12.76 28.46 -9.89
CA GLN A 315 -12.11 27.37 -10.61
C GLN A 315 -12.82 26.04 -10.36
N LYS A 316 -13.25 25.79 -9.11
CA LYS A 316 -14.07 24.63 -8.77
C LYS A 316 -15.45 24.73 -9.42
N ALA A 317 -16.08 25.90 -9.39
CA ALA A 317 -17.37 26.11 -10.06
C ALA A 317 -17.28 25.84 -11.58
N ASP A 318 -16.21 26.27 -12.26
CA ASP A 318 -15.95 25.97 -13.67
C ASP A 318 -15.87 24.46 -13.93
N LYS A 319 -15.09 23.75 -13.10
CA LYS A 319 -14.91 22.30 -13.22
C LYS A 319 -16.20 21.54 -12.93
N LEU A 320 -17.00 21.98 -11.96
CA LEU A 320 -18.30 21.37 -11.69
C LEU A 320 -19.27 21.61 -12.84
N ALA A 321 -19.33 22.83 -13.38
CA ALA A 321 -20.19 23.17 -14.50
C ALA A 321 -19.86 22.29 -15.72
N GLU A 322 -18.57 22.17 -16.06
CA GLU A 322 -18.12 21.26 -17.12
C GLU A 322 -18.53 19.81 -16.85
N LYS A 323 -18.37 19.34 -15.61
CA LYS A 323 -18.74 17.97 -15.22
C LYS A 323 -20.24 17.73 -15.32
N VAL A 324 -21.09 18.67 -14.88
CA VAL A 324 -22.56 18.59 -14.97
C VAL A 324 -23.01 18.58 -16.42
N LEU A 325 -22.52 19.50 -17.25
CA LEU A 325 -22.90 19.64 -18.66
C LEU A 325 -22.50 18.44 -19.52
N ASN A 326 -21.42 17.75 -19.15
CA ASN A 326 -20.90 16.60 -19.90
C ASN A 326 -21.24 15.25 -19.25
N TYR A 327 -21.97 15.23 -18.12
CA TYR A 327 -22.30 13.98 -17.44
C TYR A 327 -23.28 13.16 -18.28
N ARG A 328 -22.92 11.91 -18.55
CA ARG A 328 -23.70 11.02 -19.43
C ARG A 328 -24.80 10.33 -18.62
N VAL A 329 -26.01 10.89 -18.67
CA VAL A 329 -27.17 10.42 -17.89
C VAL A 329 -28.42 10.23 -18.72
N PHE A 330 -28.41 10.62 -19.99
CA PHE A 330 -29.52 10.44 -20.92
C PHE A 330 -29.29 9.22 -21.80
N SER A 331 -30.39 8.57 -22.18
CA SER A 331 -30.37 7.40 -23.04
C SER A 331 -30.09 7.78 -24.49
N ASP A 332 -29.32 6.96 -25.21
CA ASP A 332 -29.17 7.02 -26.66
C ASP A 332 -30.27 6.21 -27.39
N ALA A 333 -30.15 6.08 -28.72
CA ALA A 333 -31.09 5.31 -29.55
C ALA A 333 -31.18 3.81 -29.19
N ASP A 334 -30.15 3.25 -28.55
CA ASP A 334 -30.11 1.86 -28.07
C ASP A 334 -30.57 1.75 -26.60
N ASN A 335 -31.15 2.82 -26.06
CA ASN A 335 -31.57 2.95 -24.67
C ASN A 335 -30.42 2.75 -23.66
N LYS A 336 -29.18 3.08 -24.04
CA LYS A 336 -28.01 3.08 -23.16
C LYS A 336 -27.68 4.48 -22.69
N MET A 337 -27.30 4.62 -21.42
CA MET A 337 -27.00 5.90 -20.78
C MET A 337 -25.65 6.46 -21.27
N ASN A 338 -25.67 7.12 -22.42
CA ASN A 338 -24.46 7.57 -23.14
C ASN A 338 -24.45 9.05 -23.49
N LEU A 339 -25.60 9.73 -23.42
CA LEU A 339 -25.75 11.13 -23.82
C LEU A 339 -25.70 12.06 -22.61
N ASN A 340 -25.15 13.25 -22.80
CA ASN A 340 -25.22 14.35 -21.84
C ASN A 340 -26.37 15.31 -22.16
N VAL A 341 -26.65 16.26 -21.25
CA VAL A 341 -27.77 17.21 -21.40
C VAL A 341 -27.68 18.10 -22.64
N GLN A 342 -26.48 18.40 -23.12
CA GLN A 342 -26.30 19.21 -24.34
C GLN A 342 -26.67 18.40 -25.59
N GLN A 343 -26.40 17.09 -25.60
CA GLN A 343 -26.64 16.23 -26.76
C GLN A 343 -28.12 15.91 -27.01
N ILE A 344 -28.97 16.12 -26.00
CA ILE A 344 -30.43 15.94 -26.09
C ILE A 344 -31.17 17.27 -26.20
N ASP A 345 -30.46 18.40 -26.41
CA ASP A 345 -31.02 19.76 -26.36
C ASP A 345 -31.83 20.04 -25.08
N GLY A 346 -31.38 19.46 -23.96
CA GLY A 346 -32.02 19.60 -22.66
C GLY A 346 -31.69 20.90 -21.94
N GLU A 347 -32.46 21.19 -20.89
CA GLU A 347 -32.35 22.42 -20.10
C GLU A 347 -31.80 22.13 -18.68
N LEU A 348 -31.34 23.16 -17.97
CA LEU A 348 -30.97 23.04 -16.55
C LEU A 348 -31.88 23.91 -15.68
N LEU A 349 -32.32 23.37 -14.55
CA LEU A 349 -32.92 24.13 -13.46
C LEU A 349 -31.96 24.09 -12.28
N VAL A 350 -31.33 25.21 -11.95
CA VAL A 350 -30.36 25.29 -10.85
C VAL A 350 -31.01 25.90 -9.62
N VAL A 351 -30.95 25.20 -8.49
CA VAL A 351 -31.52 25.64 -7.21
C VAL A 351 -30.45 25.56 -6.13
N SER A 352 -30.25 26.66 -5.40
CA SER A 352 -29.32 26.71 -4.26
C SER A 352 -29.80 25.81 -3.13
N GLN A 353 -28.97 24.85 -2.71
CA GLN A 353 -29.27 23.85 -1.70
C GLN A 353 -28.13 23.73 -0.68
N PHE A 354 -28.10 24.63 0.31
CA PHE A 354 -27.05 24.68 1.34
C PHE A 354 -26.93 23.38 2.17
N THR A 355 -28.01 22.61 2.26
CA THR A 355 -28.04 21.39 3.07
C THR A 355 -27.20 20.26 2.51
N LEU A 356 -26.76 20.33 1.25
CA LEU A 356 -25.83 19.36 0.68
C LEU A 356 -24.45 19.41 1.34
N ALA A 357 -24.04 20.57 1.87
CA ALA A 357 -22.80 20.74 2.62
C ALA A 357 -22.91 20.36 4.11
N ALA A 358 -23.99 19.67 4.51
CA ALA A 358 -24.19 19.23 5.88
C ALA A 358 -23.31 18.03 6.24
N ASP A 359 -22.72 18.05 7.43
CA ASP A 359 -22.21 16.86 8.10
C ASP A 359 -23.34 16.19 8.90
N THR A 360 -23.60 14.94 8.57
CA THR A 360 -24.66 14.09 9.14
C THR A 360 -24.10 12.85 9.84
N GLN A 361 -22.79 12.78 10.11
CA GLN A 361 -22.14 11.57 10.65
C GLN A 361 -22.48 11.28 12.12
N LYS A 362 -22.92 12.28 12.89
CA LYS A 362 -23.17 12.15 14.34
C LYS A 362 -24.45 12.85 14.77
N GLY A 363 -25.22 12.16 15.61
CA GLY A 363 -26.48 12.67 16.15
C GLY A 363 -27.60 12.73 15.12
N LEU A 364 -28.67 13.47 15.44
CA LEU A 364 -29.85 13.61 14.58
C LEU A 364 -30.06 15.07 14.09
N ARG A 365 -29.08 15.95 14.34
CA ARG A 365 -29.10 17.34 13.89
C ARG A 365 -27.93 17.57 12.94
N PRO A 366 -28.17 18.00 11.69
CA PRO A 366 -27.10 18.27 10.74
C PRO A 366 -26.23 19.44 11.22
N SER A 367 -24.92 19.34 10.95
CA SER A 367 -23.95 20.41 11.18
C SER A 367 -23.54 21.04 9.85
N PHE A 368 -23.56 22.37 9.74
CA PHE A 368 -23.22 23.09 8.50
C PHE A 368 -21.83 23.73 8.54
N SER A 369 -20.92 23.18 9.35
CA SER A 369 -19.55 23.73 9.51
C SER A 369 -18.70 23.78 8.23
N LYS A 370 -19.10 23.05 7.18
CA LYS A 370 -18.46 23.06 5.85
C LYS A 370 -19.12 24.05 4.87
N GLY A 371 -20.38 24.44 5.10
CA GLY A 371 -21.13 25.30 4.18
C GLY A 371 -20.54 26.70 4.08
N ALA A 372 -20.60 27.28 2.87
CA ALA A 372 -20.16 28.64 2.62
C ALA A 372 -21.03 29.67 3.36
N PRO A 373 -20.45 30.81 3.77
CA PRO A 373 -21.25 31.94 4.24
C PRO A 373 -22.16 32.46 3.10
N PRO A 374 -23.35 33.02 3.39
CA PRO A 374 -24.33 33.39 2.37
C PRO A 374 -23.81 34.28 1.22
N PRO A 375 -22.92 35.28 1.46
CA PRO A 375 -22.37 36.09 0.38
C PRO A 375 -21.54 35.27 -0.63
N LEU A 376 -20.66 34.39 -0.14
CA LEU A 376 -19.84 33.52 -1.00
C LEU A 376 -20.71 32.49 -1.73
N ALA A 377 -21.68 31.90 -1.02
CA ALA A 377 -22.62 30.95 -1.61
C ALA A 377 -23.41 31.58 -2.76
N ASN A 378 -23.91 32.81 -2.59
CA ASN A 378 -24.64 33.52 -3.64
C ASN A 378 -23.73 33.92 -4.82
N GLU A 379 -22.50 34.37 -4.56
CA GLU A 379 -21.53 34.68 -5.61
C GLU A 379 -21.26 33.45 -6.49
N LEU A 380 -20.91 32.33 -5.88
CA LEU A 380 -20.54 31.11 -6.62
C LEU A 380 -21.76 30.44 -7.26
N TYR A 381 -22.94 30.53 -6.65
CA TYR A 381 -24.20 30.11 -7.28
C TYR A 381 -24.46 30.91 -8.56
N ALA A 382 -24.42 32.23 -8.50
CA ALA A 382 -24.64 33.09 -9.66
C ALA A 382 -23.58 32.86 -10.75
N TYR A 383 -22.32 32.69 -10.36
CA TYR A 383 -21.23 32.37 -11.26
C TYR A 383 -21.44 31.02 -11.96
N PHE A 384 -21.80 29.97 -11.22
CA PHE A 384 -22.08 28.64 -11.78
C PHE A 384 -23.24 28.69 -12.79
N VAL A 385 -24.33 29.40 -12.46
CA VAL A 385 -25.46 29.61 -13.36
C VAL A 385 -25.02 30.29 -14.65
N GLN A 386 -24.27 31.39 -14.54
CA GLN A 386 -23.72 32.10 -15.69
C GLN A 386 -22.87 31.17 -16.57
N LYS A 387 -22.00 30.38 -15.94
CA LYS A 387 -21.10 29.44 -16.65
C LYS A 387 -21.87 28.38 -17.44
N CYS A 388 -22.91 27.81 -16.85
CA CYS A 388 -23.78 26.84 -17.53
C CYS A 388 -24.58 27.51 -18.66
N GLY A 389 -25.04 28.74 -18.44
CA GLY A 389 -25.79 29.55 -19.42
C GLY A 389 -25.00 29.90 -20.69
N GLU A 390 -23.66 29.77 -20.67
CA GLU A 390 -22.84 29.90 -21.89
C GLU A 390 -23.06 28.77 -22.90
N LYS A 391 -23.66 27.64 -22.50
CA LYS A 391 -23.76 26.41 -23.31
C LYS A 391 -25.18 25.98 -23.63
N LEU A 392 -26.13 26.19 -22.72
CA LEU A 392 -27.52 25.78 -22.89
C LEU A 392 -28.45 26.70 -22.09
N LYS A 393 -29.76 26.50 -22.22
CA LYS A 393 -30.76 27.26 -21.46
C LYS A 393 -30.77 26.82 -19.99
N VAL A 394 -30.59 27.80 -19.10
CA VAL A 394 -30.58 27.60 -17.65
C VAL A 394 -31.66 28.45 -17.00
N GLU A 395 -32.54 27.81 -16.25
CA GLU A 395 -33.53 28.41 -15.36
C GLU A 395 -33.06 28.30 -13.91
N CYS A 396 -33.59 29.15 -13.03
CA CYS A 396 -33.06 29.31 -11.68
C CYS A 396 -34.15 29.40 -10.61
N GLY A 397 -33.82 28.97 -9.40
CA GLY A 397 -34.52 29.38 -8.19
C GLY A 397 -34.14 30.79 -7.75
N ARG A 398 -34.73 31.24 -6.63
CA ARG A 398 -34.38 32.50 -5.97
C ARG A 398 -33.53 32.21 -4.73
N PHE A 399 -32.28 32.68 -4.72
CA PHE A 399 -31.36 32.44 -3.61
C PHE A 399 -31.97 32.91 -2.28
N ALA A 400 -31.83 32.09 -1.23
CA ALA A 400 -32.34 32.34 0.11
C ALA A 400 -33.86 32.60 0.24
N ALA A 401 -34.65 32.24 -0.77
CA ALA A 401 -36.12 32.20 -0.65
C ALA A 401 -36.59 30.82 -0.17
N ASP A 402 -37.75 30.79 0.49
CA ASP A 402 -38.49 29.53 0.64
C ASP A 402 -39.04 29.12 -0.74
N MET A 403 -38.68 27.91 -1.17
CA MET A 403 -38.90 27.44 -2.53
C MET A 403 -39.60 26.09 -2.51
N GLN A 404 -40.63 25.96 -3.34
CA GLN A 404 -41.28 24.69 -3.61
C GLN A 404 -40.79 24.19 -4.97
N VAL A 405 -39.93 23.17 -4.94
CA VAL A 405 -39.35 22.57 -6.16
C VAL A 405 -40.16 21.34 -6.53
N SER A 406 -40.89 21.42 -7.64
CA SER A 406 -41.63 20.30 -8.21
C SER A 406 -40.82 19.67 -9.34
N LEU A 407 -40.72 18.34 -9.39
CA LEU A 407 -40.06 17.62 -10.47
C LEU A 407 -40.72 16.28 -10.77
N VAL A 408 -40.46 15.77 -11.97
CA VAL A 408 -40.68 14.35 -12.31
C VAL A 408 -39.31 13.75 -12.63
N ASN A 409 -38.76 12.97 -11.70
CA ASN A 409 -37.47 12.33 -11.86
C ASN A 409 -37.59 11.10 -12.77
N ASP A 410 -37.02 11.19 -13.97
CA ASP A 410 -37.13 10.19 -15.01
C ASP A 410 -36.13 9.05 -14.79
N GLY A 411 -36.64 7.87 -14.42
CA GLY A 411 -35.87 6.67 -14.10
C GLY A 411 -36.32 5.97 -12.81
N PRO A 412 -36.11 6.57 -11.62
CA PRO A 412 -35.39 7.83 -11.36
C PRO A 412 -33.86 7.69 -11.51
N VAL A 413 -33.21 8.75 -12.00
CA VAL A 413 -31.75 8.85 -12.13
C VAL A 413 -31.25 10.04 -11.30
N THR A 414 -30.38 9.77 -10.34
CA THR A 414 -29.84 10.77 -9.40
C THR A 414 -28.36 10.55 -9.17
N PHE A 415 -27.55 11.61 -9.28
CA PHE A 415 -26.10 11.54 -9.07
C PHE A 415 -25.59 12.67 -8.18
N TRP A 416 -24.65 12.32 -7.29
CA TRP A 416 -23.90 13.29 -6.50
C TRP A 416 -22.57 13.59 -7.20
N LEU A 417 -22.39 14.85 -7.63
CA LEU A 417 -21.19 15.33 -8.27
C LEU A 417 -20.45 16.32 -7.37
N SER A 418 -19.14 16.15 -7.26
CA SER A 418 -18.23 17.07 -6.57
C SER A 418 -16.92 17.23 -7.35
N CYS A 419 -16.17 18.30 -7.11
CA CYS A 419 -15.01 18.70 -7.91
C CYS A 419 -13.82 19.27 -7.14
#